data_AF-A0A250JSB7-F1
#
_entry.id   AF-A0A250JSB7-F1
#
_cell.length_a   1.000
_cell.length_b   1.000
_cell.length_c   1.000
_cell.angle_alpha   90.00
_cell.angle_beta   90.00
_cell.angle_gamma   90.00
#
_symmetry.space_group_name_H-M   'P 1'
#
loop_
_entity.id
_entity.type
_entity.pdbx_description
1 polymer ?
#
loop_
_entity_poly.entity_id
_entity_poly.type
_entity_poly.pdbx_seq_one_letter_code
_entity_poly.pdbx_strand_id
1 'polypeptide(L)'
;MSARQALTNPPEFLEFESPATRLELFREVARQSVIESGQAAQALVLFPVSRQGELLAAPGFDAKMDLFQAPDAGAPLELVFESGGERWPEDRREGLQGLSEREAAELVARTLLAHWDIEPDSAVQVDRASGAPYAVAYVDGILRINPAFLYLAAAYGPSSQSASLQ
;
A
#
# COMPACT_ATOMS: atom_id res chain seq x y z
N MET A 1 0.21 19.08 5.44
CA MET A 1 1.08 17.90 5.30
C MET A 1 0.97 17.41 3.86
N SER A 2 2.07 17.07 3.18
CA SER A 2 2.03 16.42 1.86
C SER A 2 1.99 14.89 1.98
N ALA A 3 1.60 14.18 0.92
CA ALA A 3 1.60 12.71 0.90
C ALA A 3 2.98 12.09 1.25
N ARG A 4 4.07 12.67 0.74
CA ARG A 4 5.43 12.20 1.05
C ARG A 4 5.87 12.51 2.47
N GLN A 5 5.42 13.64 3.02
CA GLN A 5 5.61 13.92 4.45
C GLN A 5 4.84 12.92 5.31
N ALA A 6 3.61 12.55 4.93
CA ALA A 6 2.82 11.54 5.63
C ALA A 6 3.52 10.17 5.64
N LEU A 7 4.12 9.76 4.52
CA LEU A 7 4.84 8.48 4.40
C LEU A 7 6.12 8.42 5.25
N THR A 8 6.77 9.55 5.50
CA THR A 8 8.04 9.61 6.24
C THR A 8 7.86 9.87 7.73
N ASN A 9 6.64 10.18 8.18
CA ASN A 9 6.28 10.30 9.58
C ASN A 9 5.93 8.92 10.19
N PRO A 10 5.94 8.81 11.54
CA PRO A 10 5.41 7.62 12.22
C PRO A 10 3.97 7.34 11.77
N PRO A 11 3.62 6.09 11.38
CA PRO A 11 2.32 5.78 10.82
C PRO A 11 1.18 6.01 11.82
N GLU A 12 1.46 5.90 13.12
CA GLU A 12 0.47 6.11 14.19
C GLU A 12 -0.04 7.55 14.22
N PHE A 13 0.70 8.52 13.67
CA PHE A 13 0.23 9.91 13.57
C PHE A 13 -1.00 10.04 12.68
N LEU A 14 -1.15 9.17 11.67
CA LEU A 14 -2.30 9.20 10.78
C LEU A 14 -3.59 8.74 11.46
N GLU A 15 -3.51 8.04 12.60
CA GLU A 15 -4.71 7.68 13.39
C GLU A 15 -5.43 8.91 13.94
N PHE A 16 -4.68 9.98 14.22
CA PHE A 16 -5.21 11.22 14.77
C PHE A 16 -5.63 12.20 13.68
N GLU A 17 -5.29 11.94 12.42
CA GLU A 17 -5.71 12.75 11.28
C GLU A 17 -7.17 12.47 10.91
N SER A 18 -7.88 13.51 10.48
CA SER A 18 -9.28 13.38 10.08
C SER A 18 -9.42 12.40 8.89
N PRO A 19 -10.53 11.65 8.79
CA PRO A 19 -10.78 10.78 7.63
C PRO A 19 -10.72 11.52 6.30
N ALA A 20 -11.17 12.78 6.25
CA ALA A 20 -11.10 13.63 5.07
C ALA A 20 -9.65 13.93 4.67
N THR A 21 -8.80 14.30 5.64
CA THR A 21 -7.37 14.56 5.41
C THR A 21 -6.66 13.30 4.89
N ARG A 22 -6.91 12.14 5.52
CA ARG A 22 -6.32 10.87 5.05
C ARG A 22 -6.77 10.51 3.64
N LEU A 23 -8.05 10.72 3.30
CA LEU A 23 -8.58 10.49 1.96
C LEU A 23 -7.96 11.42 0.91
N GLU A 24 -7.76 12.70 1.23
CA GLU A 24 -7.09 13.64 0.34
C GLU A 24 -5.63 13.24 0.09
N LEU A 25 -4.91 12.83 1.14
CA LEU A 25 -3.54 12.32 1.03
C LEU A 25 -3.49 11.01 0.22
N PHE A 26 -4.46 10.12 0.38
CA PHE A 26 -4.56 8.91 -0.44
C PHE A 26 -4.81 9.23 -1.92
N ARG A 27 -5.72 10.16 -2.22
CA ARG A 27 -5.97 10.65 -3.59
C ARG A 27 -4.73 11.29 -4.20
N GLU A 28 -3.92 11.98 -3.40
CA GLU A 28 -2.64 12.53 -3.82
C GLU A 28 -1.64 11.42 -4.19
N VAL A 29 -1.51 10.38 -3.35
CA VAL A 29 -0.67 9.20 -3.63
C VAL A 29 -1.10 8.52 -4.93
N ALA A 30 -2.40 8.27 -5.10
CA ALA A 30 -2.95 7.66 -6.31
C ALA A 30 -2.63 8.51 -7.55
N ARG A 31 -2.82 9.84 -7.49
CA ARG A 31 -2.51 10.74 -8.60
C ARG A 31 -1.03 10.72 -8.97
N GLN A 32 -0.15 10.75 -7.98
CA GLN A 32 1.30 10.64 -8.20
C GLN A 32 1.68 9.29 -8.82
N SER A 33 1.05 8.19 -8.40
CA SER A 33 1.30 6.86 -8.99
C SER A 33 1.01 6.82 -10.49
N VAL A 34 -0.06 7.49 -10.95
CA VAL A 34 -0.41 7.59 -12.38
C VAL A 34 0.59 8.44 -13.14
N ILE A 35 1.04 9.56 -12.56
CA ILE A 35 2.03 10.46 -13.17
C ILE A 35 3.39 9.75 -13.32
N GLU A 36 3.80 8.99 -12.30
CA GLU A 36 5.09 8.31 -12.24
C GLU A 36 5.12 7.02 -13.07
N SER A 37 3.95 6.40 -13.34
CA SER A 37 3.81 5.10 -14.01
C SER A 37 4.72 4.90 -15.22
N GLY A 38 5.50 3.81 -15.21
CA GLY A 38 6.40 3.42 -16.30
C GLY A 38 7.68 4.26 -16.42
N GLN A 39 7.86 5.28 -15.59
CA GLN A 39 9.13 6.03 -15.53
C GLN A 39 10.23 5.17 -14.90
N ALA A 40 11.48 5.39 -15.32
CA ALA A 40 12.63 4.78 -14.68
C ALA A 40 12.69 5.22 -13.21
N ALA A 41 12.71 4.26 -12.28
CA ALA A 41 12.72 4.53 -10.84
C ALA A 41 14.14 4.86 -10.32
N GLN A 42 14.89 5.64 -11.10
CA GLN A 42 16.14 6.28 -10.66
C GLN A 42 15.85 7.43 -9.69
N ALA A 43 14.63 7.99 -9.78
CA ALA A 43 14.07 8.94 -8.83
C ALA A 43 13.26 8.23 -7.74
N LEU A 44 13.06 8.91 -6.61
CA LEU A 44 12.21 8.45 -5.50
C LEU A 44 10.74 8.34 -5.96
N VAL A 45 10.33 7.30 -6.68
CA VAL A 45 8.92 7.07 -7.05
C VAL A 45 8.16 6.41 -5.89
N LEU A 46 6.84 6.55 -5.84
CA LEU A 46 6.01 6.02 -4.75
C LEU A 46 5.85 4.51 -4.80
N PHE A 47 5.92 3.92 -6.00
CA PHE A 47 5.71 2.50 -6.24
C PHE A 47 6.82 1.88 -7.10
N PRO A 48 8.06 1.78 -6.62
CA PRO A 48 9.13 1.17 -7.41
C PRO A 48 8.94 -0.35 -7.49
N VAL A 49 8.99 -0.90 -8.70
CA VAL A 49 8.89 -2.33 -8.99
C VAL A 49 10.04 -2.79 -9.88
N SER A 50 10.63 -3.95 -9.57
CA SER A 50 11.60 -4.60 -10.43
C SER A 50 10.87 -5.48 -11.46
N ARG A 51 11.06 -5.19 -12.75
CA ARG A 51 10.54 -5.98 -13.86
C ARG A 51 11.66 -6.26 -14.86
N GLN A 52 11.91 -7.52 -15.17
CA GLN A 52 12.93 -7.94 -16.15
C GLN A 52 14.34 -7.38 -15.85
N GLY A 53 14.67 -7.16 -14.58
CA GLY A 53 15.95 -6.58 -14.15
C GLY A 53 16.02 -5.06 -14.20
N GLU A 54 14.94 -4.38 -14.57
CA GLU A 54 14.82 -2.92 -14.55
C GLU A 54 13.95 -2.45 -13.38
N LEU A 55 14.39 -1.37 -12.72
CA LEU A 55 13.60 -0.71 -11.68
C LEU A 55 12.76 0.41 -12.30
N LEU A 56 11.45 0.24 -12.27
CA LEU A 56 10.47 1.15 -12.86
C LEU A 56 9.42 1.56 -11.84
N ALA A 57 8.72 2.67 -12.08
CA ALA A 57 7.48 2.96 -11.38
C ALA A 57 6.37 2.01 -11.85
N ALA A 58 5.68 1.40 -10.90
CA ALA A 58 4.58 0.48 -11.15
C ALA A 58 3.43 1.16 -11.92
N PRO A 59 2.54 0.36 -12.56
CA PRO A 59 1.26 0.88 -13.02
C PRO A 59 0.54 1.65 -11.91
N GLY A 60 0.14 2.89 -12.20
CA GLY A 60 -0.66 3.70 -11.28
C GLY A 60 -2.04 3.09 -11.01
N PHE A 61 -2.69 3.49 -9.93
CA PHE A 61 -4.03 3.01 -9.56
C PHE A 61 -5.01 4.18 -9.37
N ASP A 62 -6.31 3.89 -9.53
CA ASP A 62 -7.37 4.87 -9.28
C ASP A 62 -7.58 5.04 -7.78
N ALA A 63 -7.80 6.28 -7.31
CA ALA A 63 -8.10 6.55 -5.90
C ALA A 63 -9.41 5.90 -5.40
N LYS A 64 -10.21 5.34 -6.31
CA LYS A 64 -11.41 4.54 -6.04
C LYS A 64 -11.16 3.04 -6.00
N MET A 65 -9.92 2.60 -6.20
CA MET A 65 -9.55 1.21 -6.04
C MET A 65 -9.64 0.84 -4.56
N ASP A 66 -10.45 -0.17 -4.24
CA ASP A 66 -10.49 -0.72 -2.89
C ASP A 66 -9.28 -1.62 -2.67
N LEU A 67 -8.25 -1.09 -2.00
CA LEU A 67 -7.03 -1.84 -1.70
C LEU A 67 -7.22 -2.88 -0.58
N PHE A 68 -8.35 -2.84 0.12
CA PHE A 68 -8.67 -3.77 1.22
C PHE A 68 -9.59 -4.89 0.73
N GLN A 69 -9.96 -4.90 -0.55
CA GLN A 69 -10.67 -6.00 -1.19
C GLN A 69 -9.70 -6.75 -2.12
N ALA A 70 -9.16 -7.87 -1.65
CA ALA A 70 -8.32 -8.73 -2.47
C ALA A 70 -9.12 -9.32 -3.65
N PRO A 71 -8.53 -9.45 -4.85
CA PRO A 71 -9.20 -10.09 -5.97
C PRO A 71 -9.46 -11.58 -5.67
N ASP A 72 -10.71 -12.02 -5.85
CA ASP A 72 -11.18 -13.37 -5.52
C ASP A 72 -10.62 -14.49 -6.43
N ALA A 73 -9.88 -14.16 -7.48
CA ALA A 73 -9.55 -15.11 -8.55
C ALA A 73 -8.09 -14.98 -9.03
N GLY A 74 -7.19 -15.77 -8.42
CA GLY A 74 -5.82 -15.96 -8.88
C GLY A 74 -5.23 -17.26 -8.32
N ALA A 75 -4.11 -17.71 -8.90
CA ALA A 75 -3.30 -18.79 -8.33
C ALA A 75 -2.98 -18.50 -6.85
N PRO A 76 -2.74 -19.52 -5.99
CA PRO A 76 -2.48 -19.28 -4.58
C PRO A 76 -1.20 -18.45 -4.40
N LEU A 77 -1.37 -17.14 -4.22
CA LEU A 77 -0.31 -16.22 -3.86
C LEU A 77 0.03 -16.46 -2.38
N GLU A 78 1.21 -17.02 -2.16
CA GLU A 78 1.78 -17.22 -0.83
C GLU A 78 2.54 -15.95 -0.40
N LEU A 79 2.13 -15.38 0.72
CA LEU A 79 2.76 -14.19 1.32
C LEU A 79 3.40 -14.58 2.65
N VAL A 80 4.65 -14.21 2.84
CA VAL A 80 5.43 -14.52 4.04
C VAL A 80 5.76 -13.23 4.79
N PHE A 81 5.20 -13.08 5.98
CA PHE A 81 5.40 -11.92 6.86
C PHE A 81 6.49 -12.15 7.92
N GLU A 82 6.95 -13.39 8.05
CA GLU A 82 8.00 -13.79 8.98
C GLU A 82 9.37 -13.63 8.32
N SER A 83 9.85 -12.39 8.27
CA SER A 83 11.19 -12.07 7.77
C SER A 83 12.00 -11.30 8.80
N GLY A 84 13.32 -11.24 8.62
CA GLY A 84 14.26 -10.54 9.52
C GLY A 84 14.12 -9.01 9.56
N GLY A 85 12.99 -8.46 9.10
CA GLY A 85 12.66 -7.04 9.09
C GLY A 85 11.90 -6.57 10.35
N GLU A 86 11.25 -5.42 10.23
CA GLU A 86 10.41 -4.87 11.30
C GLU A 86 9.13 -5.70 11.47
N ARG A 87 8.76 -5.98 12.73
CA ARG A 87 7.57 -6.77 13.05
C ARG A 87 6.30 -6.03 12.67
N TRP A 88 5.37 -6.74 12.03
CA TRP A 88 4.01 -6.29 11.80
C TRP A 88 3.18 -6.30 13.10
N PRO A 89 2.58 -5.18 13.51
CA PRO A 89 1.61 -5.15 14.61
C PRO A 89 0.38 -6.02 14.30
N GLU A 90 -0.03 -6.82 15.28
CA GLU A 90 -1.17 -7.75 15.19
C GLU A 90 -2.43 -7.21 15.91
N ASP A 91 -2.30 -6.13 16.68
CA ASP A 91 -3.44 -5.50 17.33
C ASP A 91 -4.35 -4.83 16.29
N ARG A 92 -5.65 -5.08 16.40
CA ARG A 92 -6.67 -4.48 15.53
C ARG A 92 -6.86 -3.01 15.87
N ARG A 93 -6.99 -2.18 14.83
CA ARG A 93 -7.07 -0.73 14.97
C ARG A 93 -8.26 -0.16 14.22
N GLU A 94 -8.98 0.77 14.84
CA GLU A 94 -10.08 1.50 14.17
C GLU A 94 -9.58 2.27 12.96
N GLY A 95 -8.36 2.83 13.03
CA GLY A 95 -7.70 3.53 11.93
C GLY A 95 -7.50 2.68 10.66
N LEU A 96 -7.58 1.35 10.78
CA LEU A 96 -7.47 0.35 9.72
C LEU A 96 -8.77 -0.45 9.54
N GLN A 97 -9.93 0.17 9.83
CA GLN A 97 -11.25 -0.46 9.68
C GLN A 97 -11.42 -1.73 10.53
N GLY A 98 -10.76 -1.80 11.68
CA GLY A 98 -10.81 -2.96 12.58
C GLY A 98 -9.85 -4.10 12.21
N LEU A 99 -9.00 -3.90 11.20
CA LEU A 99 -7.90 -4.81 10.87
C LEU A 99 -6.66 -4.48 11.71
N SER A 100 -5.77 -5.46 11.84
CA SER A 100 -4.38 -5.23 12.21
C SER A 100 -3.56 -4.70 11.03
N GLU A 101 -2.39 -4.12 11.29
CA GLU A 101 -1.46 -3.73 10.22
C GLU A 101 -1.08 -4.93 9.35
N ARG A 102 -0.88 -6.13 9.96
CA ARG A 102 -0.59 -7.37 9.23
C ARG A 102 -1.72 -7.75 8.26
N GLU A 103 -2.97 -7.76 8.74
CA GLU A 103 -4.14 -8.09 7.91
C GLU A 103 -4.34 -7.06 6.79
N ALA A 104 -4.18 -5.76 7.08
CA ALA A 104 -4.26 -4.71 6.08
C ALA A 104 -3.14 -4.82 5.02
N ALA A 105 -1.91 -5.09 5.45
CA ALA A 105 -0.78 -5.30 4.55
C ALA A 105 -0.99 -6.50 3.64
N GLU A 106 -1.58 -7.59 4.13
CA GLU A 106 -1.93 -8.76 3.32
C GLU A 106 -2.92 -8.41 2.20
N LEU A 107 -4.00 -7.68 2.52
CA LEU A 107 -4.99 -7.29 1.50
C LEU A 107 -4.37 -6.36 0.46
N VAL A 108 -3.64 -5.33 0.91
CA VAL A 108 -2.96 -4.37 0.02
C VAL A 108 -1.93 -5.09 -0.86
N ALA A 109 -1.16 -6.03 -0.31
CA ALA A 109 -0.19 -6.81 -1.06
C ALA A 109 -0.84 -7.59 -2.20
N ARG A 110 -1.91 -8.34 -1.91
CA ARG A 110 -2.64 -9.14 -2.90
C ARG A 110 -3.22 -8.24 -3.99
N THR A 111 -3.85 -7.13 -3.62
CA THR A 111 -4.49 -6.22 -4.55
C THR A 111 -3.47 -5.52 -5.47
N LEU A 112 -2.35 -5.04 -4.91
CA LEU A 112 -1.33 -4.38 -5.71
C LEU A 112 -0.55 -5.35 -6.60
N LEU A 113 -0.19 -6.54 -6.12
CA LEU A 113 0.51 -7.53 -6.95
C LEU A 113 -0.36 -7.98 -8.14
N ALA A 114 -1.66 -8.19 -7.92
CA ALA A 114 -2.59 -8.48 -9.00
C ALA A 114 -2.75 -7.30 -9.97
N HIS A 115 -2.90 -6.07 -9.47
CA HIS A 115 -3.02 -4.87 -10.30
C HIS A 115 -1.75 -4.59 -11.12
N TRP A 116 -0.61 -4.88 -10.54
CA TRP A 116 0.68 -4.79 -11.19
C TRP A 116 1.01 -6.02 -12.02
N ASP A 117 0.10 -6.96 -12.24
CA ASP A 117 0.34 -8.13 -13.10
C ASP A 117 1.67 -8.83 -12.74
N ILE A 118 1.97 -8.94 -11.45
CA ILE A 118 3.16 -9.61 -10.93
C ILE A 118 2.76 -11.04 -10.59
N GLU A 119 3.34 -11.98 -11.33
CA GLU A 119 3.25 -13.40 -11.08
C GLU A 119 4.55 -13.88 -10.44
N PRO A 120 4.61 -14.04 -9.10
CA PRO A 120 5.83 -14.46 -8.43
C PRO A 120 6.05 -15.96 -8.60
N ASP A 121 7.27 -16.37 -8.92
CA ASP A 121 7.66 -17.79 -9.06
C ASP A 121 7.78 -18.53 -7.70
N SER A 122 7.68 -17.79 -6.59
CA SER A 122 7.81 -18.31 -5.23
C SER A 122 7.03 -17.44 -4.24
N ALA A 123 7.01 -17.83 -2.97
CA ALA A 123 6.38 -17.03 -1.93
C ALA A 123 6.97 -15.61 -1.88
N VAL A 124 6.11 -14.59 -1.79
CA VAL A 124 6.53 -13.19 -1.70
C VAL A 124 6.73 -12.81 -0.25
N GLN A 125 7.94 -12.36 0.07
CA GLN A 125 8.24 -11.81 1.39
C GLN A 125 7.60 -10.42 1.52
N VAL A 126 6.91 -10.16 2.63
CA VAL A 126 6.24 -8.89 2.91
C VAL A 126 6.86 -8.21 4.12
N ASP A 127 7.65 -7.17 3.85
CA ASP A 127 8.40 -6.42 4.87
C ASP A 127 7.69 -5.13 5.25
N ARG A 128 7.64 -4.85 6.56
CA ARG A 128 7.24 -3.53 7.06
C ARG A 128 8.40 -2.55 6.85
N ALA A 129 8.12 -1.44 6.17
CA ALA A 129 9.11 -0.41 5.83
C ALA A 129 8.68 0.96 6.35
N SER A 130 8.60 1.11 7.67
CA SER A 130 8.26 2.39 8.31
C SER A 130 9.25 3.50 7.95
N GLY A 131 8.74 4.72 7.71
CA GLY A 131 9.54 5.89 7.37
C GLY A 131 10.13 5.87 5.95
N ALA A 132 9.81 4.87 5.12
CA ALA A 132 10.27 4.81 3.75
C ALA A 132 9.71 5.98 2.90
N PRO A 133 10.48 6.52 1.95
CA PRO A 133 10.03 7.62 1.09
C PRO A 133 9.08 7.17 -0.04
N TYR A 134 8.72 5.88 -0.07
CA TYR A 134 7.79 5.25 -1.00
C TYR A 134 6.59 4.67 -0.23
N ALA A 135 5.50 4.39 -0.94
CA ALA A 135 4.31 3.77 -0.38
C ALA A 135 4.45 2.24 -0.34
N VAL A 136 4.79 1.62 -1.47
CA VAL A 136 5.04 0.17 -1.57
C VAL A 136 6.12 -0.08 -2.62
N ALA A 137 7.09 -0.93 -2.33
CA ALA A 137 8.14 -1.31 -3.27
C ALA A 137 8.16 -2.83 -3.49
N TYR A 138 8.24 -3.30 -4.73
CA TYR A 138 8.45 -4.72 -5.04
C TYR A 138 9.79 -4.92 -5.72
N VAL A 139 10.80 -5.34 -4.96
CA VAL A 139 12.19 -5.43 -5.45
C VAL A 139 12.81 -6.72 -4.92
N ASP A 140 13.41 -7.49 -5.83
CA ASP A 140 14.08 -8.77 -5.54
C ASP A 140 13.18 -9.80 -4.85
N GLY A 141 11.90 -9.88 -5.27
CA GLY A 141 10.91 -10.78 -4.69
C GLY A 141 10.37 -10.36 -3.32
N ILE A 142 10.77 -9.18 -2.83
CA ILE A 142 10.35 -8.64 -1.53
C ILE A 142 9.42 -7.45 -1.75
N LEU A 143 8.21 -7.54 -1.21
CA LEU A 143 7.23 -6.48 -1.16
C LEU A 143 7.40 -5.69 0.15
N ARG A 144 7.96 -4.49 0.08
CA ARG A 144 8.14 -3.58 1.22
C ARG A 144 6.97 -2.62 1.27
N ILE A 145 6.17 -2.66 2.33
CA ILE A 145 4.99 -1.81 2.49
C ILE A 145 5.27 -0.79 3.58
N ASN A 146 5.04 0.48 3.27
CA ASN A 146 5.05 1.54 4.27
C ASN A 146 3.73 1.50 5.06
N PRO A 147 3.74 1.29 6.38
CA PRO A 147 2.53 1.23 7.19
C PRO A 147 1.69 2.52 7.09
N ALA A 148 2.30 3.69 6.88
CA ALA A 148 1.56 4.95 6.73
C ALA A 148 0.61 4.89 5.51
N PHE A 149 1.02 4.22 4.44
CA PHE A 149 0.17 4.00 3.27
C PHE A 149 -1.08 3.18 3.60
N LEU A 150 -1.01 2.22 4.52
CA LEU A 150 -2.16 1.42 4.95
C LEU A 150 -3.23 2.30 5.62
N TYR A 151 -2.82 3.23 6.48
CA TYR A 151 -3.74 4.18 7.13
C TYR A 151 -4.38 5.16 6.14
N LEU A 152 -3.64 5.57 5.11
CA LEU A 152 -4.17 6.39 4.02
C LEU A 152 -5.17 5.60 3.18
N ALA A 153 -4.82 4.39 2.78
CA ALA A 153 -5.69 3.48 2.01
C ALA A 153 -6.97 3.16 2.79
N ALA A 154 -6.88 2.93 4.10
CA ALA A 154 -8.03 2.69 4.97
C ALA A 154 -9.04 3.86 5.01
N ALA A 155 -8.66 5.08 4.62
CA ALA A 155 -9.62 6.18 4.49
C ALA A 155 -10.58 5.99 3.29
N TYR A 156 -10.27 5.09 2.37
CA TYR A 156 -11.12 4.67 1.28
C TYR A 156 -11.53 3.19 1.47
N GLY A 157 -12.82 2.92 1.60
CA GLY A 157 -13.37 1.58 1.82
C GLY A 157 -14.89 1.59 2.04
N PRO A 158 -15.56 0.44 2.06
CA PRO A 158 -17.02 0.34 2.18
C PRO A 158 -17.57 1.03 3.46
N SER A 159 -16.79 1.05 4.54
CA SER A 159 -17.13 1.77 5.79
C SER A 159 -16.99 3.29 5.66
N SER A 160 -16.03 3.75 4.86
CA SER A 160 -15.76 5.16 4.56
C SER A 160 -16.82 5.77 3.62
N GLN A 161 -17.55 4.92 2.90
CA GLN A 161 -18.71 5.29 2.07
C GLN A 161 -20.02 5.28 2.87
N SER A 162 -20.00 5.74 4.13
CA SER A 162 -21.21 5.91 4.93
C SER A 162 -22.19 6.89 4.23
N ALA A 163 -23.16 6.30 3.53
CA ALA A 163 -24.48 6.79 3.12
C ALA A 163 -24.63 8.28 2.76
N SER A 164 -24.50 8.59 1.46
CA SER A 164 -25.32 9.66 0.87
C SER A 164 -26.77 9.19 0.79
N LEU A 165 -27.50 9.22 1.91
CA LEU A 165 -28.96 9.19 1.89
C LEU A 165 -29.44 10.57 1.41
N GLN A 166 -29.79 10.65 0.12
CA GLN A 166 -30.74 11.65 -0.39
C GLN A 166 -31.98 10.94 -0.92
#